data_AF-A0A0Q4S982-F1
#
_entry.id   AF-A0A0Q4S982-F1
#
_cell.length_a   1.000
_cell.length_b   1.000
_cell.length_c   1.000
_cell.angle_alpha   90.00
_cell.angle_beta   90.00
_cell.angle_gamma   90.00
#
_symmetry.space_group_name_H-M   'P 1'
#
loop_
_entity.id
_entity.type
_entity.pdbx_description
1 polymer ?
#
loop_
_entity_poly.entity_id
_entity_poly.type
_entity_poly.pdbx_seq_one_letter_code
_entity_poly.pdbx_strand_id
1 'polypeptide(L)'
;MTAHRRSQPIAPTGPTAPSSAPSEAASPDADAALARHRAALQERFPLPPQALSPLPHATRDGATAGQRRRPARLLAVALPAAAAALLAWQDPAWRTEHIATGPDRRASVELADGSVVELDTSTRLTVSRHLRSRRLVLQEGRALFDVQASRWRPFLVDAGSTQVRVLGTAFDVRRRGDDVMVTVLRGRVAVAGNHADATLQANDQIHVQAGTLGSTAPVNATDATAWRHGHLVFDHTPLPEVLAEIARYSGRPVRLGDASLAQLEVSGVYRTANADALLTLLPSFLPVRVDTPPDADGERWVLPRPGRP
;
A
#
# COMPACT_ATOMS: atom_id res chain seq x y z
N MET A 1 -61.62 23.95 31.74
CA MET A 1 -60.94 23.58 33.00
C MET A 1 -59.45 23.72 32.75
N THR A 2 -58.87 24.88 33.10
CA THR A 2 -58.08 25.12 34.33
C THR A 2 -56.71 24.43 34.28
N ALA A 3 -55.56 25.02 34.56
CA ALA A 3 -54.96 26.36 34.48
C ALA A 3 -53.59 26.24 35.17
N HIS A 4 -52.56 26.93 34.64
CA HIS A 4 -51.39 27.49 35.36
C HIS A 4 -50.45 26.52 36.11
N ARG A 5 -49.12 26.71 36.12
CA ARG A 5 -48.48 27.90 36.69
C ARG A 5 -47.00 28.02 36.27
N ARG A 6 -46.61 29.25 35.92
CA ARG A 6 -45.23 29.78 35.80
C ARG A 6 -44.44 29.65 37.11
N SER A 7 -43.10 29.71 37.05
CA SER A 7 -42.24 30.67 37.80
C SER A 7 -40.74 30.49 37.45
N GLN A 8 -40.11 31.52 36.86
CA GLN A 8 -38.67 31.87 36.97
C GLN A 8 -38.51 32.93 38.10
N PRO A 9 -37.39 33.69 38.23
CA PRO A 9 -35.97 33.36 38.50
C PRO A 9 -35.43 34.19 39.70
N ILE A 10 -34.31 33.84 40.36
CA ILE A 10 -33.58 34.80 41.23
C ILE A 10 -32.06 34.50 41.26
N ALA A 11 -31.25 35.53 41.00
CA ALA A 11 -29.87 35.70 41.49
C ALA A 11 -29.84 36.92 42.43
N PRO A 12 -28.98 36.95 43.46
CA PRO A 12 -28.16 38.15 43.67
C PRO A 12 -26.74 37.91 44.27
N THR A 13 -25.99 39.00 44.27
CA THR A 13 -24.55 39.29 44.50
C THR A 13 -24.11 39.56 45.96
N GLY A 14 -22.78 39.46 46.22
CA GLY A 14 -21.98 40.19 47.24
C GLY A 14 -21.58 39.42 48.52
N PRO A 15 -20.53 39.78 49.33
CA PRO A 15 -19.74 41.04 49.44
C PRO A 15 -18.19 40.87 49.36
N THR A 16 -17.38 41.82 48.87
CA THR A 16 -16.73 43.00 49.51
C THR A 16 -15.49 42.70 50.38
N ALA A 17 -14.34 43.27 49.98
CA ALA A 17 -13.11 43.37 50.76
C ALA A 17 -13.23 44.38 51.92
N PRO A 18 -12.47 44.25 53.03
CA PRO A 18 -12.17 45.37 53.91
C PRO A 18 -10.87 46.07 53.51
N SER A 19 -11.00 47.38 53.39
CA SER A 19 -9.97 48.39 53.22
C SER A 19 -9.28 48.71 54.56
N SER A 20 -7.97 48.92 54.48
CA SER A 20 -7.09 49.88 55.18
C SER A 20 -7.61 50.67 56.39
N ALA A 21 -6.85 50.62 57.50
CA ALA A 21 -6.70 51.69 58.50
C ALA A 21 -5.35 51.48 59.26
N PRO A 22 -4.76 52.48 59.94
CA PRO A 22 -3.51 53.10 59.52
C PRO A 22 -2.30 52.84 60.44
N SER A 23 -1.10 53.06 59.89
CA SER A 23 0.17 53.20 60.61
C SER A 23 0.15 54.41 61.53
N GLU A 24 -0.06 54.18 62.82
CA GLU A 24 0.03 55.21 63.86
C GLU A 24 1.51 55.39 64.26
N ALA A 25 2.00 56.61 64.10
CA ALA A 25 3.37 57.02 64.39
C ALA A 25 3.74 56.74 65.85
N ALA A 26 4.84 56.03 66.07
CA ALA A 26 5.40 55.81 67.40
C ALA A 26 5.71 57.15 68.07
N SER A 27 5.10 57.38 69.23
CA SER A 27 5.31 58.57 70.05
C SER A 27 6.71 58.57 70.68
N PRO A 28 7.34 59.74 70.88
CA PRO A 28 8.71 59.86 71.41
C PRO A 28 8.90 59.27 72.83
N ASP A 29 7.81 59.04 73.57
CA ASP A 29 7.83 58.38 74.87
C ASP A 29 8.08 56.86 74.78
N ALA A 30 7.68 56.21 73.68
CA ALA A 30 7.93 54.79 73.47
C ALA A 30 9.43 54.51 73.24
N ASP A 31 10.11 55.40 72.51
CA ASP A 31 11.54 55.29 72.24
C ASP A 31 12.39 55.49 73.51
N ALA A 32 11.98 56.43 74.39
CA ALA A 32 12.64 56.66 75.67
C ALA A 32 12.42 55.50 76.67
N ALA A 33 11.25 54.86 76.65
CA ALA A 33 10.99 53.65 77.43
C ALA A 33 11.84 52.46 76.94
N LEU A 34 11.97 52.29 75.62
CA LEU A 34 12.77 51.24 75.01
C LEU A 34 14.27 51.43 75.26
N ALA A 35 14.76 52.67 75.27
CA ALA A 35 16.16 52.98 75.57
C ALA A 35 16.55 52.57 77.01
N ARG A 36 15.68 52.84 78.00
CA ARG A 36 15.92 52.46 79.41
C ARG A 36 15.99 50.94 79.60
N HIS A 37 15.20 50.18 78.85
CA HIS A 37 15.22 48.72 78.92
C HIS A 37 16.36 48.08 78.11
N ARG A 38 16.88 48.78 77.09
CA ARG A 38 18.02 48.32 76.28
C ARG A 38 19.32 48.24 77.09
N ALA A 39 19.58 49.22 77.96
CA ALA A 39 20.78 49.21 78.81
C ALA A 39 20.77 48.02 79.80
N ALA A 40 19.62 47.76 80.43
CA ALA A 40 19.44 46.65 81.36
C ALA A 40 19.57 45.27 80.68
N LEU A 41 19.20 45.16 79.40
CA LEU A 41 19.38 43.93 78.61
C LEU A 41 20.85 43.70 78.21
N GLN A 42 21.61 44.76 77.93
CA GLN A 42 23.03 44.66 77.56
C GLN A 42 23.92 44.23 78.74
N GLU A 43 23.61 44.63 79.97
CA GLU A 43 24.31 44.14 81.17
C GLU A 43 24.04 42.66 81.44
N ARG A 44 22.86 42.15 81.08
CA ARG A 44 22.47 40.76 81.38
C ARG A 44 22.88 39.76 80.31
N PHE A 45 23.23 40.23 79.11
CA PHE A 45 23.67 39.42 77.97
C PHE A 45 24.91 40.05 77.30
N PRO A 46 26.11 39.97 77.92
CA PRO A 46 27.33 40.46 77.29
C PRO A 46 27.64 39.68 76.01
N LEU A 47 27.65 40.37 74.87
CA LEU A 47 27.98 39.76 73.58
C LEU A 47 29.51 39.49 73.50
N PRO A 48 29.95 38.28 73.14
CA PRO A 48 31.37 37.99 72.98
C PRO A 48 31.97 38.82 71.82
N PRO A 49 33.24 39.29 71.93
CA PRO A 49 33.85 40.26 71.01
C PRO A 49 34.10 39.78 69.57
N GLN A 50 33.49 38.67 69.14
CA GLN A 50 33.77 38.03 67.84
C GLN A 50 32.57 38.00 66.87
N ALA A 51 31.48 38.71 67.19
CA ALA A 51 30.26 38.71 66.36
C ALA A 51 30.19 39.86 65.34
N LEU A 52 31.31 40.29 64.77
CA LEU A 52 31.37 41.25 63.65
C LEU A 52 32.43 40.82 62.64
N SER A 53 32.24 39.65 62.02
CA SER A 53 32.81 39.40 60.70
C SER A 53 31.88 40.05 59.67
N PRO A 54 32.34 41.03 58.87
CA PRO A 54 31.50 41.64 57.84
C PRO A 54 31.08 40.56 56.84
N LEU A 55 29.77 40.38 56.67
CA LEU A 55 29.19 39.59 55.59
C LEU A 55 29.75 40.12 54.27
N PRO A 56 30.30 39.26 53.38
CA PRO A 56 30.83 39.71 52.11
C PRO A 56 29.75 40.47 51.34
N HIS A 57 30.01 41.74 51.07
CA HIS A 57 29.22 42.53 50.15
C HIS A 57 29.33 41.85 48.77
N ALA A 58 28.24 41.25 48.32
CA ALA A 58 28.14 40.73 46.97
C ALA A 58 28.25 41.91 46.00
N THR A 59 29.47 42.17 45.53
CA THR A 59 29.74 42.99 44.35
C THR A 59 29.01 42.37 43.18
N ARG A 60 27.86 42.94 42.82
CA ARG A 60 27.33 42.83 41.46
C ARG A 60 28.26 43.63 40.57
N ASP A 61 29.17 42.94 39.90
CA ASP A 61 29.56 43.24 38.52
C ASP A 61 30.44 42.09 38.00
N GLY A 62 30.10 41.57 36.82
CA GLY A 62 30.88 40.53 36.16
C GLY A 62 30.01 39.47 35.49
N ALA A 63 29.71 39.72 34.22
CA ALA A 63 29.14 38.75 33.30
C ALA A 63 29.86 37.39 33.38
N THR A 64 29.12 36.33 33.70
CA THR A 64 29.37 35.04 33.06
C THR A 64 28.03 34.55 32.52
N ALA A 65 28.06 34.28 31.21
CA ALA A 65 26.95 33.82 30.43
C ALA A 65 26.25 32.67 31.15
N GLY A 66 25.02 32.92 31.61
CA GLY A 66 24.07 31.89 31.99
C GLY A 66 23.93 30.96 30.80
N GLN A 67 24.66 29.85 30.86
CA GLN A 67 24.71 28.83 29.85
C GLN A 67 23.30 28.25 29.76
N ARG A 68 22.50 28.85 28.86
CA ARG A 68 21.30 28.27 28.29
C ARG A 68 21.71 26.87 27.84
N ARG A 69 21.46 25.88 28.68
CA ARG A 69 21.58 24.47 28.31
C ARG A 69 20.52 24.26 27.25
N ARG A 70 20.92 24.52 26.00
CA ARG A 70 20.14 24.25 24.80
C ARG A 70 19.57 22.84 24.93
N PRO A 71 18.30 22.57 24.61
CA PRO A 71 17.81 21.20 24.42
C PRO A 71 18.37 20.64 23.10
N ALA A 72 19.67 20.81 22.84
CA ALA A 72 20.34 20.39 21.61
C ALA A 72 20.53 18.87 21.54
N ARG A 73 20.43 18.16 22.69
CA ARG A 73 20.50 16.68 22.71
C ARG A 73 19.19 16.00 22.29
N LEU A 74 18.03 16.65 22.43
CA LEU A 74 16.76 16.08 21.96
C LEU A 74 16.59 16.21 20.45
N LEU A 75 17.10 17.29 19.84
CA LEU A 75 17.11 17.45 18.38
C LEU A 75 18.05 16.48 17.66
N ALA A 76 19.13 16.03 18.30
CA ALA A 76 20.10 15.10 17.71
C ALA A 76 19.55 13.67 17.49
N VAL A 77 18.53 13.25 18.26
CA VAL A 77 17.86 11.95 18.10
C VAL A 77 16.59 12.06 17.27
N ALA A 78 15.91 13.21 17.30
CA ALA A 78 14.67 13.43 16.56
C ALA A 78 14.86 13.35 15.04
N LEU A 79 15.96 13.88 14.50
CA LEU A 79 16.28 13.83 13.06
C LEU A 79 16.48 12.41 12.52
N PRO A 80 17.36 11.56 13.08
CA PRO A 80 17.51 10.19 12.61
C PRO A 80 16.25 9.34 12.84
N ALA A 81 15.50 9.58 13.93
CA ALA A 81 14.23 8.89 14.17
C ALA A 81 13.16 9.28 13.13
N ALA A 82 13.04 10.57 12.80
CA ALA A 82 12.14 11.04 11.75
C ALA A 82 12.54 10.54 10.36
N ALA A 83 13.85 10.51 10.05
CA ALA A 83 14.36 9.94 8.81
C ALA A 83 14.11 8.43 8.71
N ALA A 84 14.32 7.68 9.80
CA ALA A 84 14.01 6.26 9.86
C ALA A 84 12.51 5.99 9.74
N ALA A 85 11.66 6.81 10.38
CA ALA A 85 10.20 6.73 10.22
C ALA A 85 9.77 7.04 8.78
N LEU A 86 10.40 8.03 8.13
CA LEU A 86 10.14 8.37 6.73
C LEU A 86 10.55 7.25 5.78
N LEU A 87 11.74 6.67 5.96
CA LEU A 87 12.21 5.51 5.18
C LEU A 87 11.32 4.28 5.41
N ALA A 88 10.93 4.03 6.66
CA ALA A 88 10.00 2.97 7.00
C ALA A 88 8.59 3.20 6.46
N TRP A 89 8.20 4.45 6.17
CA TRP A 89 6.92 4.78 5.56
C TRP A 89 6.95 4.71 4.03
N GLN A 90 8.03 5.18 3.40
CA GLN A 90 8.21 5.10 1.95
C GLN A 90 8.43 3.67 1.45
N ASP A 91 8.98 2.79 2.30
CA ASP A 91 9.30 1.40 1.96
C ASP A 91 10.08 1.28 0.63
N PRO A 92 11.25 1.95 0.47
CA PRO A 92 11.98 1.95 -0.79
C PRO A 92 12.47 0.53 -1.15
N ALA A 93 12.52 0.24 -2.45
CA ALA A 93 13.12 -0.99 -2.93
C ALA A 93 14.63 -0.95 -2.71
N TRP A 94 15.18 -1.95 -2.03
CA TRP A 94 16.63 -2.05 -1.81
C TRP A 94 17.32 -2.97 -2.83
N ARG A 95 16.55 -3.78 -3.55
CA ARG A 95 17.02 -4.57 -4.69
C ARG A 95 15.89 -4.79 -5.69
N THR A 96 16.20 -4.73 -6.98
CA THR A 96 15.29 -5.03 -8.08
C THR A 96 15.91 -6.08 -8.98
N GLU A 97 15.14 -7.12 -9.31
CA GLU A 97 15.55 -8.21 -10.20
C GLU A 97 14.57 -8.26 -11.39
N HIS A 98 15.10 -8.27 -12.61
CA HIS A 98 14.31 -8.35 -13.84
C HIS A 98 14.38 -9.77 -14.40
N ILE A 99 13.22 -10.37 -14.62
CA ILE A 99 13.09 -11.74 -15.11
C ILE A 99 12.25 -11.71 -16.37
N ALA A 100 12.76 -12.31 -17.43
CA ALA A 100 12.04 -12.44 -18.69
C ALA A 100 12.14 -13.87 -19.22
N THR A 101 11.03 -14.38 -19.73
CA THR A 101 10.98 -15.64 -20.48
C THR A 101 10.89 -15.33 -21.98
N GLY A 102 11.61 -16.11 -22.78
CA GLY A 102 11.49 -16.05 -24.24
C GLY A 102 10.27 -16.81 -24.75
N PRO A 103 10.04 -16.81 -26.07
CA PRO A 103 9.05 -17.67 -26.70
C PRO A 103 9.30 -19.14 -26.34
N ASP A 104 8.23 -19.88 -26.07
CA ASP A 104 8.19 -21.30 -25.69
C ASP A 104 9.04 -21.68 -24.48
N ARG A 105 9.46 -20.70 -23.67
CA ARG A 105 10.18 -20.94 -22.42
C ARG A 105 9.31 -20.58 -21.24
N ARG A 106 9.33 -21.46 -20.23
CA ARG A 106 8.70 -21.22 -18.92
C ARG A 106 9.80 -21.20 -17.87
N ALA A 107 9.57 -20.46 -16.80
CA ALA A 107 10.52 -20.36 -15.69
C ALA A 107 9.78 -20.50 -14.36
N SER A 108 10.45 -21.06 -13.36
CA SER A 108 9.97 -21.08 -11.98
C SER A 108 11.00 -20.34 -11.13
N VAL A 109 10.53 -19.40 -10.34
CA VAL A 109 11.37 -18.53 -9.52
C VAL A 109 10.88 -18.60 -8.08
N GLU A 110 11.76 -19.07 -7.20
CA GLU A 110 11.54 -19.04 -5.76
C GLU A 110 11.97 -17.68 -5.21
N LEU A 111 11.06 -17.03 -4.49
CA LEU A 111 11.29 -15.74 -3.85
C LEU A 111 11.87 -15.94 -2.45
N ALA A 112 12.49 -14.89 -1.90
CA ALA A 112 13.14 -14.94 -0.59
C ALA A 112 12.20 -15.25 0.59
N ASP A 113 10.88 -15.15 0.39
CA ASP A 113 9.84 -15.48 1.38
C ASP A 113 9.30 -16.92 1.24
N GLY A 114 9.87 -17.72 0.33
CA GLY A 114 9.42 -19.07 0.00
C GLY A 114 8.19 -19.11 -0.92
N SER A 115 7.72 -17.96 -1.41
CA SER A 115 6.69 -17.91 -2.45
C SER A 115 7.29 -18.33 -3.79
N VAL A 116 6.50 -19.01 -4.61
CA VAL A 116 6.94 -19.48 -5.94
C VAL A 116 6.18 -18.73 -7.02
N VAL A 117 6.90 -18.24 -8.01
CA VAL A 117 6.33 -17.62 -9.20
C VAL A 117 6.67 -18.45 -10.42
N GLU A 118 5.65 -18.98 -11.08
CA GLU A 118 5.78 -19.67 -12.36
C GLU A 118 5.46 -18.69 -13.47
N LEU A 119 6.42 -18.44 -14.36
CA LEU A 119 6.28 -17.55 -15.51
C LEU A 119 6.00 -18.38 -16.76
N ASP A 120 4.98 -17.97 -17.49
CA ASP A 120 4.65 -18.54 -18.79
C ASP A 120 5.57 -18.00 -19.89
N THR A 121 5.41 -18.48 -21.13
CA THR A 121 6.06 -17.93 -22.34
C THR A 121 5.87 -16.42 -22.46
N SER A 122 6.87 -15.74 -23.01
CA SER A 122 6.83 -14.31 -23.33
C SER A 122 6.40 -13.41 -22.16
N THR A 123 6.90 -13.72 -20.95
CA THR A 123 6.55 -13.01 -19.71
C THR A 123 7.70 -12.13 -19.25
N ARG A 124 7.37 -10.91 -18.82
CA ARG A 124 8.30 -9.98 -18.19
C ARG A 124 7.80 -9.62 -16.80
N LEU A 125 8.64 -9.87 -15.82
CA LEU A 125 8.37 -9.67 -14.41
C LEU A 125 9.54 -8.92 -13.77
N THR A 126 9.24 -7.87 -13.02
CA THR A 126 10.20 -7.22 -12.13
C THR A 126 9.85 -7.53 -10.69
N VAL A 127 10.82 -8.05 -9.94
CA VAL A 127 10.68 -8.33 -8.51
C VAL A 127 11.44 -7.26 -7.74
N SER A 128 10.69 -6.44 -7.00
CA SER A 128 11.26 -5.40 -6.14
C SER A 128 11.21 -5.87 -4.69
N ARG A 129 12.37 -5.95 -4.05
CA ARG A 129 12.49 -6.32 -2.64
C ARG A 129 12.36 -5.06 -1.80
N HIS A 130 11.35 -5.04 -0.95
CA HIS A 130 11.08 -3.95 -0.02
C HIS A 130 11.24 -4.41 1.44
N LEU A 131 11.37 -3.45 2.36
CA LEU A 131 11.53 -3.75 3.78
C LEU A 131 10.22 -4.12 4.47
N ARG A 132 9.04 -3.75 3.95
CA ARG A 132 7.73 -4.00 4.59
C ARG A 132 6.71 -4.63 3.67
N SER A 133 6.87 -4.50 2.36
CA SER A 133 6.00 -5.11 1.35
C SER A 133 6.78 -6.07 0.45
N ARG A 134 6.04 -6.82 -0.37
CA ARG A 134 6.60 -7.61 -1.48
C ARG A 134 5.89 -7.09 -2.71
N ARG A 135 6.61 -6.38 -3.59
CA ARG A 135 6.02 -5.77 -4.77
C ARG A 135 6.64 -6.36 -6.01
N LEU A 136 5.79 -6.89 -6.87
CA LEU A 136 6.16 -7.41 -8.17
C LEU A 136 5.42 -6.58 -9.22
N VAL A 137 6.06 -6.37 -10.36
CA VAL A 137 5.46 -5.68 -11.49
C VAL A 137 5.44 -6.64 -12.67
N LEU A 138 4.26 -7.03 -13.11
CA LEU A 138 4.06 -7.81 -14.32
C LEU A 138 3.92 -6.86 -15.51
N GLN A 139 4.97 -6.72 -16.31
CA GLN A 139 4.94 -5.81 -17.46
C GLN A 139 4.14 -6.37 -18.62
N GLU A 140 4.24 -7.68 -18.86
CA GLU A 140 3.59 -8.36 -19.97
C GLU A 140 3.63 -9.86 -19.70
N GLY A 141 2.69 -10.63 -20.24
CA GLY A 141 2.73 -12.08 -20.24
C GLY A 141 1.77 -12.71 -19.24
N ARG A 142 2.18 -13.81 -18.60
CA ARG A 142 1.35 -14.51 -17.61
C ARG A 142 2.22 -15.13 -16.55
N ALA A 143 1.79 -15.00 -15.30
CA ALA A 143 2.47 -15.61 -14.18
C ALA A 143 1.46 -16.17 -13.18
N LEU A 144 1.77 -17.35 -12.65
CA LEU A 144 1.10 -17.92 -11.49
C LEU A 144 1.94 -17.67 -10.25
N PHE A 145 1.28 -17.21 -9.21
CA PHE A 145 1.87 -16.88 -7.92
C PHE A 145 1.31 -17.83 -6.87
N ASP A 146 2.15 -18.68 -6.29
CA ASP A 146 1.83 -19.43 -5.08
C ASP A 146 2.50 -18.73 -3.89
N VAL A 147 1.72 -17.90 -3.20
CA VAL A 147 2.23 -16.97 -2.19
C VAL A 147 2.13 -17.59 -0.80
N GLN A 148 3.26 -17.61 -0.10
CA GLN A 148 3.32 -18.04 1.29
C GLN A 148 2.55 -17.11 2.22
N ALA A 149 1.80 -17.70 3.14
CA ALA A 149 0.96 -16.96 4.07
C ALA A 149 1.78 -16.04 4.98
N SER A 150 1.38 -14.77 5.04
CA SER A 150 2.06 -13.71 5.79
C SER A 150 1.04 -12.71 6.32
N ARG A 151 0.99 -12.57 7.66
CA ARG A 151 0.06 -11.64 8.33
C ARG A 151 0.55 -10.18 8.34
N TRP A 152 1.85 -9.98 8.18
CA TRP A 152 2.51 -8.69 8.47
C TRP A 152 3.01 -7.98 7.22
N ARG A 153 3.12 -8.71 6.10
CA ARG A 153 3.66 -8.20 4.84
C ARG A 153 2.74 -8.63 3.70
N PRO A 154 1.97 -7.72 3.10
CA PRO A 154 1.16 -8.04 1.94
C PRO A 154 2.04 -8.30 0.72
N PHE A 155 1.54 -9.16 -0.15
CA PHE A 155 2.12 -9.42 -1.47
C PHE A 155 1.30 -8.65 -2.50
N LEU A 156 1.99 -7.80 -3.26
CA LEU A 156 1.43 -6.86 -4.22
C LEU A 156 1.97 -7.21 -5.60
N VAL A 157 1.08 -7.37 -6.57
CA VAL A 157 1.42 -7.53 -7.99
C VAL A 157 0.78 -6.39 -8.76
N ASP A 158 1.59 -5.50 -9.31
CA ASP A 158 1.14 -4.42 -10.17
C ASP A 158 1.17 -4.91 -11.63
N ALA A 159 0.03 -4.86 -12.31
CA ALA A 159 -0.16 -5.25 -13.70
C ALA A 159 -0.83 -4.09 -14.46
N GLY A 160 -0.02 -3.18 -15.01
CA GLY A 160 -0.52 -1.97 -15.66
C GLY A 160 -1.27 -1.08 -14.66
N SER A 161 -2.55 -0.81 -14.93
CA SER A 161 -3.45 -0.04 -14.08
C SER A 161 -4.19 -0.89 -13.02
N THR A 162 -3.83 -2.17 -12.89
CA THR A 162 -4.45 -3.09 -11.92
C THR A 162 -3.44 -3.47 -10.84
N GLN A 163 -3.82 -3.38 -9.57
CA GLN A 163 -3.02 -3.89 -8.45
C GLN A 163 -3.73 -5.07 -7.79
N VAL A 164 -3.01 -6.19 -7.70
CA VAL A 164 -3.47 -7.41 -7.03
C VAL A 164 -2.80 -7.51 -5.67
N ARG A 165 -3.58 -7.69 -4.60
CA ARG A 165 -3.11 -7.74 -3.22
C ARG A 165 -3.57 -9.00 -2.52
N VAL A 166 -2.62 -9.70 -1.92
CA VAL A 166 -2.87 -10.97 -1.21
C VAL A 166 -2.04 -11.10 0.07
N LEU A 167 -2.47 -12.01 0.95
CA LEU A 167 -1.77 -12.36 2.18
C LEU A 167 -1.26 -13.80 2.22
N GLY A 168 -1.63 -14.65 1.25
CA GLY A 168 -1.33 -16.08 1.25
C GLY A 168 -2.34 -16.84 0.39
N THR A 169 -2.05 -16.92 -0.91
CA THR A 169 -3.00 -17.36 -1.94
C THR A 169 -2.28 -17.93 -3.13
N ALA A 170 -2.96 -18.80 -3.88
CA ALA A 170 -2.54 -19.20 -5.21
C ALA A 170 -3.43 -18.50 -6.25
N PHE A 171 -2.84 -17.71 -7.14
CA PHE A 171 -3.56 -16.97 -8.18
C PHE A 171 -2.71 -16.81 -9.44
N ASP A 172 -3.37 -16.66 -10.57
CA ASP A 172 -2.79 -16.44 -11.88
C ASP A 172 -3.14 -15.05 -12.37
N VAL A 173 -2.16 -14.35 -12.93
CA VAL A 173 -2.36 -13.04 -13.56
C VAL A 173 -1.83 -13.09 -14.99
N ARG A 174 -2.72 -12.83 -15.94
CA ARG A 174 -2.38 -12.63 -17.34
C ARG A 174 -2.50 -11.15 -17.66
N ARG A 175 -1.48 -10.57 -18.28
CA ARG A 175 -1.48 -9.20 -18.79
C ARG A 175 -1.12 -9.17 -20.26
N ARG A 176 -1.90 -8.41 -21.05
CA ARG A 176 -1.64 -8.11 -22.46
C ARG A 176 -1.96 -6.64 -22.73
N GLY A 177 -0.94 -5.78 -22.75
CA GLY A 177 -1.16 -4.33 -22.83
C GLY A 177 -1.94 -3.81 -21.62
N ASP A 178 -3.16 -3.29 -21.86
CA ASP A 178 -4.08 -2.78 -20.83
C ASP A 178 -5.13 -3.82 -20.39
N ASP A 179 -5.10 -5.01 -20.98
CA ASP A 179 -5.94 -6.16 -20.66
C ASP A 179 -5.30 -6.95 -19.52
N VAL A 180 -5.99 -7.09 -18.40
CA VAL A 180 -5.53 -7.89 -17.25
C VAL A 180 -6.61 -8.87 -16.87
N MET A 181 -6.25 -10.13 -16.75
CA MET A 181 -7.13 -11.18 -16.25
C MET A 181 -6.51 -11.78 -14.99
N VAL A 182 -7.29 -11.81 -13.91
CA VAL A 182 -6.87 -12.38 -12.63
C VAL A 182 -7.76 -13.58 -12.33
N THR A 183 -7.15 -14.74 -12.08
CA THR A 183 -7.84 -15.97 -11.72
C THR A 183 -7.33 -16.48 -10.39
N VAL A 184 -8.23 -16.81 -9.46
CA VAL A 184 -7.84 -17.28 -8.14
C VAL A 184 -7.99 -18.79 -8.06
N LEU A 185 -6.91 -19.48 -7.72
CA LEU A 185 -6.92 -20.92 -7.52
C LEU A 185 -7.32 -21.24 -6.08
N ARG A 186 -6.74 -20.53 -5.11
CA ARG A 186 -6.99 -20.74 -3.68
C ARG A 186 -6.84 -19.47 -2.88
N GLY A 187 -7.71 -19.31 -1.88
CA GLY A 187 -7.68 -18.20 -0.93
C GLY A 187 -8.50 -16.99 -1.40
N ARG A 188 -8.08 -15.79 -1.03
CA ARG A 188 -8.78 -14.53 -1.32
C ARG A 188 -7.84 -13.47 -1.86
N VAL A 189 -8.23 -12.86 -2.97
CA VAL A 189 -7.42 -11.89 -3.69
C VAL A 189 -8.19 -10.58 -3.79
N ALA A 190 -7.58 -9.48 -3.35
CA ALA A 190 -8.12 -8.15 -3.60
C ALA A 190 -7.54 -7.61 -4.90
N VAL A 191 -8.39 -7.15 -5.81
CA VAL A 191 -8.01 -6.54 -7.09
C VAL A 191 -8.48 -5.10 -7.07
N ALA A 192 -7.55 -4.16 -7.19
CA ALA A 192 -7.82 -2.74 -7.26
C ALA A 192 -7.60 -2.24 -8.69
N GLY A 193 -8.58 -1.52 -9.23
CA GLY A 193 -8.45 -0.77 -10.49
C GLY A 193 -8.38 0.73 -10.23
N ASN A 194 -8.73 1.52 -11.24
CA ASN A 194 -8.62 2.98 -11.15
C ASN A 194 -9.68 3.61 -10.24
N HIS A 195 -10.89 3.02 -10.22
CA HIS A 195 -12.06 3.62 -9.56
C HIS A 195 -12.84 2.65 -8.66
N ALA A 196 -12.49 1.36 -8.69
CA ALA A 196 -13.20 0.32 -7.96
C ALA A 196 -12.24 -0.78 -7.53
N ASP A 197 -12.61 -1.44 -6.44
CA ASP A 197 -11.93 -2.62 -5.91
C ASP A 197 -12.91 -3.80 -5.93
N ALA A 198 -12.39 -5.00 -6.20
CA ALA A 198 -13.12 -6.25 -6.08
C ALA A 198 -12.34 -7.23 -5.20
N THR A 199 -13.06 -8.14 -4.54
CA THR A 199 -12.47 -9.28 -3.83
C THR A 199 -12.89 -10.55 -4.52
N LEU A 200 -11.91 -11.34 -4.94
CA LEU A 200 -12.07 -12.63 -5.58
C LEU A 200 -11.83 -13.75 -4.57
N GLN A 201 -12.57 -14.84 -4.73
CA GLN A 201 -12.39 -16.09 -4.00
C GLN A 201 -11.89 -17.19 -4.95
N ALA A 202 -11.57 -18.36 -4.40
CA ALA A 202 -11.16 -19.50 -5.20
C ALA A 202 -12.19 -19.82 -6.30
N ASN A 203 -11.70 -20.08 -7.52
CA ASN A 203 -12.47 -20.27 -8.74
C ASN A 203 -13.19 -19.04 -9.28
N ASP A 204 -12.88 -17.83 -8.78
CA ASP A 204 -13.29 -16.60 -9.42
C ASP A 204 -12.24 -16.11 -10.43
N GLN A 205 -12.73 -15.51 -11.50
CA GLN A 205 -11.95 -14.75 -12.46
C GLN A 205 -12.56 -13.36 -12.64
N ILE A 206 -11.70 -12.37 -12.83
CA ILE A 206 -12.12 -11.04 -13.26
C ILE A 206 -11.27 -10.59 -14.43
N HIS A 207 -11.93 -9.91 -15.36
CA HIS A 207 -11.30 -9.23 -16.46
C HIS A 207 -11.28 -7.73 -16.18
N VAL A 208 -10.12 -7.10 -16.37
CA VAL A 208 -9.90 -5.68 -16.14
C VAL A 208 -9.32 -5.09 -17.40
N GLN A 209 -9.98 -4.07 -17.94
CA GLN A 209 -9.56 -3.41 -19.17
C GLN A 209 -9.27 -1.94 -18.89
N ALA A 210 -8.02 -1.52 -19.11
CA ALA A 210 -7.54 -0.17 -18.83
C ALA A 210 -7.89 0.33 -17.41
N GLY A 211 -7.87 -0.58 -16.42
CA GLY A 211 -8.16 -0.29 -15.01
C GLY A 211 -9.65 -0.23 -14.66
N THR A 212 -10.54 -0.50 -15.61
CA THR A 212 -11.97 -0.69 -15.37
C THR A 212 -12.23 -2.15 -15.08
N LEU A 213 -12.75 -2.45 -13.89
CA LEU A 213 -13.10 -3.81 -13.49
C LEU A 213 -14.37 -4.26 -14.21
N GLY A 214 -14.30 -5.41 -14.86
CA GLY A 214 -15.46 -6.13 -15.38
C GLY A 214 -16.21 -6.89 -14.28
N SER A 215 -17.17 -7.71 -14.68
CA SER A 215 -17.86 -8.61 -13.75
C SER A 215 -16.98 -9.78 -13.36
N THR A 216 -17.04 -10.16 -12.09
CA THR A 216 -16.49 -11.43 -11.60
C THR A 216 -17.30 -12.60 -12.13
N ALA A 217 -16.64 -13.58 -12.71
CA ALA A 217 -17.25 -14.80 -13.23
C ALA A 217 -16.59 -16.05 -12.63
N PRO A 218 -17.35 -17.13 -12.41
CA PRO A 218 -16.76 -18.40 -11.99
C PRO A 218 -15.93 -19.00 -13.14
N VAL A 219 -14.84 -19.67 -12.81
CA VAL A 219 -13.97 -20.38 -13.76
C VAL A 219 -13.45 -21.66 -13.13
N ASN A 220 -13.19 -22.69 -13.94
CA ASN A 220 -12.40 -23.81 -13.49
C ASN A 220 -10.92 -23.41 -13.40
N ALA A 221 -10.43 -23.14 -12.19
CA ALA A 221 -9.05 -22.70 -11.99
C ALA A 221 -7.99 -23.75 -12.42
N THR A 222 -8.36 -25.04 -12.44
CA THR A 222 -7.48 -26.11 -12.94
C THR A 222 -7.27 -25.96 -14.44
N ASP A 223 -8.34 -25.72 -15.19
CA ASP A 223 -8.31 -25.54 -16.64
C ASP A 223 -7.60 -24.25 -17.01
N ALA A 224 -7.92 -23.17 -16.30
CA ALA A 224 -7.27 -21.88 -16.47
C ALA A 224 -5.75 -21.99 -16.30
N THR A 225 -5.25 -22.87 -15.44
CA THR A 225 -3.82 -23.02 -15.12
C THR A 225 -3.16 -24.25 -15.75
N ALA A 226 -3.84 -24.91 -16.69
CA ALA A 226 -3.35 -26.08 -17.41
C ALA A 226 -2.07 -25.81 -18.22
N TRP A 227 -1.80 -24.53 -18.54
CA TRP A 227 -0.60 -24.09 -19.25
C TRP A 227 0.70 -24.48 -18.55
N ARG A 228 0.66 -24.64 -17.22
CA ARG A 228 1.79 -25.13 -16.40
C ARG A 228 2.23 -26.54 -16.81
N HIS A 229 1.30 -27.33 -17.31
CA HIS A 229 1.53 -28.68 -17.80
C HIS A 229 1.66 -28.74 -19.34
N GLY A 230 1.74 -27.58 -20.00
CA GLY A 230 1.88 -27.50 -21.46
C GLY A 230 0.56 -27.68 -22.21
N HIS A 231 -0.57 -27.48 -21.54
CA HIS A 231 -1.90 -27.61 -22.12
C HIS A 231 -2.66 -26.28 -22.15
N LEU A 232 -3.47 -26.07 -23.18
CA LEU A 232 -4.47 -25.02 -23.26
C LEU A 232 -5.83 -25.69 -23.18
N VAL A 233 -6.66 -25.28 -22.24
CA VAL A 233 -8.03 -25.77 -22.09
C VAL A 233 -8.96 -24.63 -22.47
N PHE A 234 -9.79 -24.88 -23.48
CA PHE A 234 -10.86 -23.99 -23.88
C PHE A 234 -12.18 -24.67 -23.53
N ASP A 235 -13.04 -23.94 -22.83
CA ASP A 235 -14.40 -24.36 -22.47
C ASP A 235 -15.34 -23.23 -22.84
N HIS A 236 -16.09 -23.40 -23.93
CA HIS A 236 -16.98 -22.39 -24.50
C HIS A 236 -16.29 -21.03 -24.64
N THR A 237 -15.01 -21.05 -25.02
CA THR A 237 -14.17 -19.85 -25.00
C THR A 237 -14.35 -19.07 -26.30
N PRO A 238 -14.64 -17.76 -26.25
CA PRO A 238 -14.78 -16.93 -27.44
C PRO A 238 -13.54 -16.98 -28.32
N LEU A 239 -13.75 -17.04 -29.64
CA LEU A 239 -12.70 -17.12 -30.65
C LEU A 239 -11.62 -16.03 -30.49
N PRO A 240 -11.93 -14.76 -30.16
CA PRO A 240 -10.90 -13.74 -29.95
C PRO A 240 -9.89 -14.09 -28.86
N GLU A 241 -10.33 -14.75 -27.78
CA GLU A 241 -9.46 -15.19 -26.68
C GLU A 241 -8.62 -16.38 -27.10
N VAL A 242 -9.22 -17.33 -27.82
CA VAL A 242 -8.53 -18.50 -28.38
C VAL A 242 -7.42 -18.07 -29.33
N LEU A 243 -7.70 -17.12 -30.24
CA LEU A 243 -6.69 -16.57 -31.16
C LEU A 243 -5.57 -15.84 -30.43
N ALA A 244 -5.88 -15.16 -29.31
CA ALA A 244 -4.86 -14.50 -28.50
C ALA A 244 -3.90 -15.50 -27.83
N GLU A 245 -4.41 -16.62 -27.33
CA GLU A 245 -3.57 -17.71 -26.79
C GLU A 245 -2.76 -18.38 -27.90
N ILE A 246 -3.36 -18.65 -29.06
CA ILE A 246 -2.62 -19.19 -30.21
C ILE A 246 -1.49 -18.24 -30.64
N ALA A 247 -1.76 -16.94 -30.75
CA ALA A 247 -0.75 -15.95 -31.13
C ALA A 247 0.43 -15.94 -30.14
N ARG A 248 0.14 -16.06 -28.84
CA ARG A 248 1.15 -16.12 -27.77
C ARG A 248 2.07 -17.34 -27.92
N TYR A 249 1.51 -18.53 -28.10
CA TYR A 249 2.28 -19.78 -28.15
C TYR A 249 2.86 -20.10 -29.53
N SER A 250 2.32 -19.54 -30.61
CA SER A 250 2.93 -19.65 -31.94
C SER A 250 4.04 -18.63 -32.18
N GLY A 251 4.12 -17.58 -31.34
CA GLY A 251 5.03 -16.46 -31.53
C GLY A 251 4.70 -15.61 -32.77
N ARG A 252 3.53 -15.81 -33.39
CA ARG A 252 3.09 -15.12 -34.61
C ARG A 252 1.83 -14.31 -34.34
N PRO A 253 1.71 -13.09 -34.89
CA PRO A 253 0.48 -12.32 -34.77
C PRO A 253 -0.68 -13.05 -35.44
N VAL A 254 -1.80 -13.16 -34.72
CA VAL A 254 -3.06 -13.69 -35.24
C VAL A 254 -4.15 -12.65 -35.01
N ARG A 255 -4.87 -12.31 -36.07
CA ARG A 255 -5.95 -11.33 -36.04
C ARG A 255 -7.27 -11.93 -36.45
N LEU A 256 -8.32 -11.46 -35.78
CA LEU A 256 -9.69 -11.64 -36.24
C LEU A 256 -9.98 -10.58 -37.30
N GLY A 257 -10.24 -11.00 -38.53
CA GLY A 257 -10.50 -10.08 -39.64
C GLY A 257 -11.96 -9.63 -39.76
N ASP A 258 -12.88 -10.27 -39.01
CA ASP A 258 -14.30 -9.91 -38.98
C ASP A 258 -14.88 -10.05 -37.56
N ALA A 259 -15.55 -9.00 -37.08
CA ALA A 259 -16.13 -8.97 -35.74
C ALA A 259 -17.31 -9.93 -35.55
N SER A 260 -18.00 -10.35 -36.62
CA SER A 260 -19.10 -11.33 -36.55
C SER A 260 -18.65 -12.69 -36.01
N LEU A 261 -17.36 -13.02 -36.18
CA LEU A 261 -16.77 -14.26 -35.69
C LEU A 261 -16.47 -14.26 -34.19
N ALA A 262 -16.58 -13.11 -33.51
CA ALA A 262 -16.21 -12.97 -32.10
C ALA A 262 -17.09 -13.82 -31.17
N GLN A 263 -18.30 -14.18 -31.62
CA GLN A 263 -19.26 -15.00 -30.87
C GLN A 263 -19.05 -16.51 -31.06
N LEU A 264 -18.17 -16.92 -31.98
CA LEU A 264 -17.85 -18.33 -32.13
C LEU A 264 -17.06 -18.79 -30.92
N GLU A 265 -17.40 -19.97 -30.41
CA GLU A 265 -16.74 -20.56 -29.25
C GLU A 265 -15.93 -21.78 -29.66
N VAL A 266 -14.82 -22.01 -28.97
CA VAL A 266 -14.01 -23.21 -29.12
C VAL A 266 -13.97 -23.93 -27.78
N SER A 267 -14.17 -25.24 -27.84
CA SER A 267 -14.00 -26.13 -26.69
C SER A 267 -12.97 -27.22 -27.03
N GLY A 268 -12.19 -27.62 -26.04
CA GLY A 268 -11.22 -28.70 -26.17
C GLY A 268 -9.91 -28.45 -25.43
N VAL A 269 -9.08 -29.50 -25.38
CA VAL A 269 -7.76 -29.46 -24.76
C VAL A 269 -6.69 -29.60 -25.83
N TYR A 270 -5.77 -28.66 -25.88
CA TYR A 270 -4.72 -28.59 -26.88
C TYR A 270 -3.35 -28.53 -26.21
N ARG A 271 -2.30 -28.99 -26.91
CA ARG A 271 -0.93 -28.82 -26.44
C ARG A 271 -0.41 -27.45 -26.87
N THR A 272 0.20 -26.72 -25.95
CA THR A 272 0.88 -25.44 -26.19
C THR A 272 1.89 -25.52 -27.34
N ALA A 273 2.67 -26.61 -27.39
CA ALA A 273 3.63 -26.88 -28.47
C ALA A 273 3.01 -27.00 -29.88
N ASN A 274 1.69 -27.25 -29.96
CA ASN A 274 0.96 -27.41 -31.22
C ASN A 274 -0.02 -26.25 -31.46
N ALA A 275 0.18 -25.09 -30.82
CA ALA A 275 -0.71 -23.94 -30.98
C ALA A 275 -0.86 -23.52 -32.45
N ASP A 276 0.21 -23.62 -33.25
CA ASP A 276 0.15 -23.30 -34.68
C ASP A 276 -0.76 -24.26 -35.47
N ALA A 277 -0.74 -25.54 -35.12
CA ALA A 277 -1.58 -26.56 -35.74
C ALA A 277 -3.06 -26.36 -35.40
N LEU A 278 -3.38 -25.86 -34.19
CA LEU A 278 -4.76 -25.52 -33.83
C LEU A 278 -5.34 -24.47 -34.80
N LEU A 279 -4.55 -23.45 -35.17
CA LEU A 279 -5.00 -22.44 -36.12
C LEU A 279 -5.39 -23.05 -37.47
N THR A 280 -4.58 -23.98 -37.98
CA THR A 280 -4.86 -24.70 -39.24
C THR A 280 -6.09 -25.61 -39.15
N LEU A 281 -6.45 -26.06 -37.95
CA LEU A 281 -7.61 -26.91 -37.72
C LEU A 281 -8.92 -26.14 -37.49
N LEU A 282 -8.88 -24.85 -37.13
CA LEU A 282 -10.10 -24.04 -36.93
C LEU A 282 -11.13 -24.17 -38.08
N PRO A 283 -10.73 -24.15 -39.37
CA PRO A 283 -11.66 -24.32 -40.49
C PRO A 283 -12.40 -25.68 -40.48
N SER A 284 -11.87 -26.72 -39.84
CA SER A 284 -12.50 -28.05 -39.83
C SER A 284 -13.74 -28.11 -38.94
N PHE A 285 -13.88 -27.20 -37.97
CA PHE A 285 -14.98 -27.21 -37.00
C PHE A 285 -15.67 -25.84 -36.81
N LEU A 286 -15.12 -24.76 -37.36
CA LEU A 286 -15.76 -23.44 -37.41
C LEU A 286 -15.93 -22.95 -38.86
N PRO A 287 -16.93 -22.08 -39.13
CA PRO A 287 -17.16 -21.47 -40.45
C PRO A 287 -16.14 -20.36 -40.76
N VAL A 288 -14.84 -20.67 -40.61
CA VAL A 288 -13.74 -19.73 -40.81
C VAL A 288 -12.76 -20.24 -41.87
N ARG A 289 -11.94 -19.32 -42.37
CA ARG A 289 -10.72 -19.59 -43.15
C ARG A 289 -9.56 -18.81 -42.54
N VAL A 290 -8.35 -19.32 -42.76
CA VAL A 290 -7.12 -18.68 -42.31
C VAL A 290 -6.37 -18.21 -43.55
N ASP A 291 -6.22 -16.90 -43.69
CA ASP A 291 -5.46 -16.27 -44.76
C ASP A 291 -4.14 -15.72 -44.20
N THR A 292 -3.08 -15.77 -44.99
CA THR A 292 -1.79 -15.12 -44.67
C THR A 292 -1.59 -14.02 -45.71
N PRO A 293 -1.87 -12.75 -45.38
CA PRO A 293 -1.68 -11.67 -46.34
C PRO A 293 -0.22 -11.59 -46.79
N PRO A 294 0.05 -11.41 -48.09
CA PRO A 294 1.42 -11.42 -48.62
C PRO A 294 2.30 -10.29 -48.09
N ASP A 295 1.71 -9.23 -47.53
CA ASP A 295 2.40 -8.00 -47.09
C ASP A 295 2.53 -7.87 -45.55
N ALA A 296 2.13 -8.89 -44.78
CA ALA A 296 1.92 -8.78 -43.33
C ALA A 296 2.95 -9.52 -42.46
N ASP A 297 4.21 -9.66 -42.90
CA ASP A 297 5.33 -10.25 -42.12
C ASP A 297 4.98 -11.57 -41.38
N GLY A 298 4.15 -12.41 -41.99
CA GLY A 298 3.72 -13.69 -41.41
C GLY A 298 2.56 -13.61 -40.40
N GLU A 299 1.89 -12.45 -40.27
CA GLU A 299 0.61 -12.29 -39.59
C GLU A 299 -0.47 -13.14 -40.27
N ARG A 300 -1.31 -13.78 -39.45
CA ARG A 300 -2.41 -14.64 -39.94
C ARG A 300 -3.75 -14.03 -39.61
N TRP A 301 -4.65 -14.03 -40.58
CA TRP A 301 -5.97 -13.45 -40.49
C TRP A 301 -7.02 -14.56 -40.49
N VAL A 302 -7.89 -14.56 -39.49
CA VAL A 302 -9.04 -15.45 -39.42
C VAL A 302 -10.25 -14.71 -39.96
N LEU A 303 -10.79 -15.21 -41.08
CA LEU A 303 -11.87 -14.60 -41.84
C LEU A 303 -13.07 -15.55 -41.95
N PRO A 304 -14.28 -15.04 -42.17
CA PRO A 304 -15.44 -15.88 -42.37
C PRO A 304 -15.25 -16.73 -43.63
N ARG A 305 -15.66 -18.00 -43.58
CA ARG A 305 -15.73 -18.82 -44.78
C ARG A 305 -16.84 -18.25 -45.67
N PRO A 306 -16.57 -17.91 -46.94
CA PRO A 306 -17.61 -17.49 -47.85
C PRO A 306 -18.63 -18.64 -47.98
N GLY A 307 -19.91 -18.34 -47.77
CA GLY A 307 -20.97 -19.31 -47.93
C GLY A 307 -20.88 -19.94 -49.33
N ARG A 308 -21.03 -21.26 -49.42
CA ARG A 308 -21.45 -21.84 -50.70
C ARG A 308 -22.83 -21.23 -51.01
N PRO A 309 -23.06 -20.75 -52.24
CA PRO A 309 -24.38 -20.31 -52.66
C PRO A 309 -25.41 -21.42 -52.52
#